data_AF-C7CEL2-F1
#
_entry.id   AF-C7CEL2-F1
#
_cell.length_a   1.000
_cell.length_b   1.000
_cell.length_c   1.000
_cell.angle_alpha   90.00
_cell.angle_beta   90.00
_cell.angle_gamma   90.00
#
_symmetry.space_group_name_H-M   'P 1'
#
loop_
_entity.id
_entity.type
_entity.pdbx_description
1 polymer ?
#
loop_
_entity_poly.entity_id
_entity_poly.type
_entity_poly.pdbx_seq_one_letter_code
_entity_poly.pdbx_strand_id
1 'polypeptide(L)' 'MTNDNQSAAEMRGLLRFAQGLGLDEAAVREIYEAVGHEVMVTGASDDTRMAEVRKRMIAAVI' A
#
# COMPACT_ATOMS: atom_id res chain seq x y z
N MET A 1 -11.05 -16.06 4.34
CA MET A 1 -10.27 -16.56 3.19
C MET A 1 -10.18 -15.55 2.04
N THR A 2 -11.12 -14.60 1.91
CA THR A 2 -11.13 -13.60 0.81
C THR A 2 -10.10 -12.47 1.00
N ASN A 3 -9.82 -12.03 2.24
CA ASN A 3 -8.94 -10.89 2.51
C ASN A 3 -7.46 -11.18 2.18
N ASP A 4 -6.93 -12.36 2.51
CA ASP A 4 -5.54 -12.71 2.18
C ASP A 4 -5.26 -12.70 0.67
N ASN A 5 -6.22 -13.19 -0.14
CA ASN A 5 -6.05 -13.23 -1.58
C ASN A 5 -6.14 -11.81 -2.20
N GLN A 6 -6.99 -10.95 -1.64
CA GLN A 6 -7.09 -9.55 -2.03
C GLN A 6 -5.81 -8.79 -1.68
N SER A 7 -5.34 -8.89 -0.43
CA SER A 7 -4.10 -8.25 0.01
C SER A 7 -2.89 -8.72 -0.78
N ALA A 8 -2.80 -10.01 -1.13
CA ALA A 8 -1.74 -10.53 -1.99
C ALA A 8 -1.79 -9.94 -3.41
N ALA A 9 -2.98 -9.78 -4.00
CA ALA A 9 -3.14 -9.16 -5.31
C ALA A 9 -2.78 -7.66 -5.28
N GLU A 10 -3.22 -6.94 -4.24
CA GLU A 10 -2.87 -5.54 -4.00
C GLU A 10 -1.35 -5.36 -3.86
N MET A 11 -0.71 -6.18 -3.03
CA MET A 11 0.73 -6.14 -2.81
C MET A 11 1.52 -6.35 -4.11
N ARG A 12 1.11 -7.30 -4.95
CA ARG A 12 1.73 -7.49 -6.28
C ARG A 12 1.62 -6.27 -7.17
N GLY A 13 0.48 -5.56 -7.13
CA GLY A 13 0.29 -4.32 -7.89
C GLY A 13 1.18 -3.18 -7.37
N LEU A 14 1.26 -3.04 -6.05
CA LEU A 14 2.09 -2.03 -5.39
C LEU A 14 3.57 -2.26 -5.64
N LEU A 15 4.05 -3.50 -5.57
CA LEU A 15 5.45 -3.82 -5.85
C LEU A 15 5.84 -3.50 -7.30
N ARG A 16 4.95 -3.75 -8.27
CA ARG A 16 5.17 -3.34 -9.66
C ARG A 16 5.26 -1.82 -9.81
N PHE A 17 4.41 -1.08 -9.09
CA PHE A 17 4.44 0.38 -9.08
C PHE A 17 5.73 0.91 -8.43
N ALA A 18 6.11 0.34 -7.29
CA ALA A 18 7.33 0.66 -6.54
C ALA A 18 8.61 0.44 -7.36
N GLN A 19 8.67 -0.64 -8.14
CA GLN A 19 9.78 -0.91 -9.06
C GLN A 19 9.99 0.22 -10.07
N GLY A 20 8.91 0.84 -10.56
CA GLY A 20 8.99 2.00 -11.44
C GLY A 20 9.51 3.27 -10.74
N LEU A 21 9.47 3.31 -9.41
CA LEU A 21 9.95 4.41 -8.58
C LEU A 21 11.33 4.14 -7.94
N GLY A 22 11.85 2.91 -8.03
CA GLY A 22 13.09 2.50 -7.37
C GLY A 22 12.95 2.20 -5.87
N LEU A 23 11.73 1.99 -5.37
CA LEU A 23 11.46 1.62 -3.98
C LEU A 23 11.66 0.12 -3.74
N ASP A 24 12.22 -0.22 -2.59
CA ASP A 24 12.38 -1.60 -2.16
C ASP A 24 11.10 -2.17 -1.53
N GLU A 25 10.97 -3.49 -1.53
CA GLU A 25 9.79 -4.21 -1.04
C GLU A 25 9.50 -3.95 0.46
N ALA A 26 10.52 -3.74 1.30
CA ALA A 26 10.31 -3.49 2.72
C ALA A 26 9.66 -2.12 2.94
N ALA A 27 10.12 -1.09 2.22
CA ALA A 27 9.49 0.24 2.25
C ALA A 27 8.03 0.20 1.78
N VAL A 28 7.73 -0.58 0.73
CA VAL A 28 6.34 -0.76 0.24
C VAL A 28 5.47 -1.42 1.30
N ARG A 29 5.99 -2.45 1.96
CA ARG A 29 5.25 -3.20 2.98
C ARG A 29 4.98 -2.35 4.23
N GLU A 30 5.98 -1.60 4.68
CA GLU A 30 5.82 -0.66 5.79
C GLU A 30 4.73 0.37 5.52
N ILE A 31 4.72 0.97 4.31
CA ILE A 31 3.69 1.94 3.91
C ILE A 31 2.31 1.28 3.84
N TYR A 32 2.21 0.08 3.27
CA TYR A 32 0.93 -0.64 3.17
C TYR A 32 0.34 -0.97 4.54
N GLU A 33 1.14 -1.48 5.46
CA GLU A 33 0.71 -1.84 6.82
C GLU A 33 0.36 -0.59 7.64
N ALA A 34 1.16 0.48 7.55
CA ALA A 34 0.88 1.74 8.24
C ALA A 34 -0.46 2.36 7.80
N VAL A 35 -0.70 2.43 6.48
CA VAL A 35 -1.98 2.95 5.97
C VAL A 35 -3.13 2.01 6.30
N GLY A 36 -2.91 0.68 6.26
CA GLY A 36 -3.90 -0.31 6.69
C GLY A 36 -4.38 -0.08 8.12
N HIS A 37 -3.45 0.14 9.05
CA HIS A 37 -3.78 0.43 10.45
C HIS A 37 -4.54 1.76 10.62
N GLU A 38 -4.13 2.83 9.93
CA GLU A 38 -4.83 4.12 9.99
C GLU A 38 -6.24 4.06 9.41
N VAL A 39 -6.45 3.27 8.35
CA VAL A 39 -7.76 3.05 7.76
C VAL A 39 -8.65 2.23 8.67
N MET A 40 -8.11 1.26 9.41
CA MET A 40 -8.88 0.55 10.45
C MET A 40 -9.39 1.50 11.55
N VAL A 41 -8.63 2.54 11.89
CA VAL A 41 -9.05 3.54 12.89
C VAL A 41 -10.12 4.49 12.34
N THR A 42 -10.01 4.88 11.07
CA THR A 42 -10.91 5.87 10.44
C THR A 42 -12.15 5.25 9.79
N GLY A 43 -12.16 3.93 9.56
CA GLY A 43 -13.22 3.23 8.83
C GLY A 43 -13.27 3.59 7.34
N ALA A 44 -12.17 4.10 6.77
CA ALA A 44 -12.13 4.53 5.38
C ALA A 44 -12.23 3.33 4.40
N SER A 45 -12.70 3.61 3.18
CA SER A 45 -12.83 2.59 2.13
C SER A 45 -11.46 2.10 1.64
N ASP A 46 -11.41 0.88 1.11
CA ASP A 46 -10.23 0.29 0.48
C ASP A 46 -9.67 1.19 -0.65
N ASP A 47 -10.53 1.88 -1.40
CA ASP A 47 -10.07 2.84 -2.43
C ASP A 47 -9.29 4.01 -1.83
N THR A 48 -9.73 4.50 -0.67
CA THR A 48 -9.04 5.57 0.07
C THR A 48 -7.72 5.04 0.61
N ARG A 49 -7.69 3.80 1.14
CA ARG A 49 -6.47 3.11 1.55
C ARG A 49 -5.46 3.07 0.40
N MET A 50 -5.87 2.57 -0.76
CA MET A 50 -4.98 2.39 -1.91
C MET A 50 -4.51 3.71 -2.54
N ALA A 51 -5.30 4.78 -2.44
CA ALA A 51 -4.87 6.12 -2.83
C ALA A 51 -3.76 6.66 -1.91
N GLU A 52 -3.94 6.56 -0.58
CA GLU A 52 -2.95 7.04 0.39
C GLU A 52 -1.66 6.20 0.36
N VAL A 53 -1.74 4.88 0.16
CA VAL A 53 -0.55 4.02 -0.02
C VAL A 53 0.29 4.53 -1.19
N ARG A 54 -0.31 4.73 -2.38
CA ARG A 54 0.40 5.21 -3.57
C ARG A 54 1.00 6.60 -3.38
N LYS A 55 0.27 7.50 -2.73
CA LYS A 55 0.74 8.84 -2.40
C LYS A 55 1.97 8.81 -1.49
N ARG A 56 1.95 7.97 -0.44
CA ARG A 56 3.10 7.80 0.47
C ARG A 56 4.31 7.16 -0.20
N MET A 57 4.09 6.24 -1.13
CA MET A 57 5.19 5.69 -1.94
C MET A 57 5.85 6.77 -2.78
N ILE A 58 5.08 7.63 -3.46
CA ILE A 58 5.66 8.75 -4.21
C ILE A 58 6.43 9.70 -3.26
N ALA A 59 5.87 10.00 -2.09
CA ALA A 59 6.53 10.87 -1.11
C ALA A 59 7.82 10.27 -0.53
N ALA A 60 7.97 8.94 -0.47
CA ALA A 60 9.17 8.28 0.03
C ALA A 60 10.37 8.35 -0.93
N VAL A 61 10.14 8.80 -2.17
CA VAL A 61 11.15 8.87 -3.25
C VAL A 61 11.62 10.30 -3.50
N ILE A 62 10.94 11.28 -2.92
CA ILE A 62 11.19 12.73 -3.11
C ILE A 62 12.03 13.28 -1.96
#